data_AF-A0A4R5V7E3-F1
#
_entry.id   AF-A0A4R5V7E3-F1
#
_cell.length_a   1.000
_cell.length_b   1.000
_cell.length_c   1.000
_cell.angle_alpha   90.00
_cell.angle_beta   90.00
_cell.angle_gamma   90.00
#
_symmetry.space_group_name_H-M   'P 1'
#
loop_
_entity.id
_entity.type
_entity.pdbx_description
1 polymer ?
#
loop_
_entity_poly.entity_id
_entity_poly.type
_entity_poly.pdbx_seq_one_letter_code
_entity_poly.pdbx_strand_id
1 'polypeptide(L)' 'MTRLGEVFQRKSVNKAEVARKTGLSSPRISELTLNPKTKLTAAELYLIAKAIDEDPCKLLEYVCQDI' A
#
# COMPACT_ATOMS: atom_id res chain seq x y z
N MET A 1 5.86 10.04 5.74
CA MET A 1 4.98 8.85 5.72
C MET A 1 4.12 8.98 4.48
N THR A 2 3.86 7.90 3.76
CA THR A 2 3.03 7.95 2.55
C THR A 2 1.55 7.81 2.91
N ARG A 3 0.65 8.18 2.01
CA ARG A 3 -0.79 7.92 2.16
C ARG A 3 -1.13 6.45 2.28
N LEU A 4 -0.39 5.61 1.57
CA LEU A 4 -0.48 4.17 1.74
C LEU A 4 -0.11 3.77 3.18
N GLY A 5 0.91 4.40 3.75
CA GLY A 5 1.27 4.23 5.16
C GLY A 5 0.17 4.66 6.14
N GLU A 6 -0.54 5.75 5.86
CA GLU A 6 -1.71 6.19 6.64
C GLU A 6 -2.86 5.18 6.58
N VAL A 7 -3.16 4.65 5.38
CA VAL A 7 -4.18 3.59 5.22
C VAL A 7 -3.81 2.37 6.07
N PHE A 8 -2.54 1.98 6.06
CA PHE A 8 -2.07 0.84 6.85
C PHE A 8 -2.22 1.10 8.35
N GLN A 9 -1.96 2.31 8.83
CA GLN A 9 -2.15 2.65 10.24
C GLN A 9 -3.63 2.71 10.63
N ARG A 10 -4.46 3.41 9.84
CA ARG A 10 -5.88 3.58 10.11
C ARG A 10 -6.62 2.23 10.17
N LYS A 11 -6.21 1.28 9.34
CA LYS A 11 -6.79 -0.06 9.27
C LYS A 11 -6.04 -1.12 10.09
N SER A 12 -5.00 -0.74 10.84
CA SER A 12 -4.15 -1.68 11.59
C SER A 12 -3.63 -2.85 10.74
N VAL A 13 -3.25 -2.57 9.49
CA VAL A 13 -2.82 -3.58 8.52
C VAL A 13 -1.44 -4.12 8.90
N ASN A 14 -1.34 -5.45 8.96
CA ASN A 14 -0.06 -6.11 9.18
C ASN A 14 0.78 -6.16 7.89
N LYS A 15 1.90 -5.42 7.88
CA LYS A 15 2.82 -5.36 6.73
C LYS A 15 3.38 -6.73 6.32
N ALA A 16 3.68 -7.59 7.30
CA ALA A 16 4.23 -8.93 7.03
C ALA A 16 3.17 -9.84 6.39
N GLU A 17 1.91 -9.69 6.78
CA GLU A 17 0.80 -10.42 6.17
C GLU A 17 0.57 -9.99 4.72
N VAL A 18 0.56 -8.67 4.46
CA VAL A 18 0.43 -8.13 3.10
C VAL A 18 1.58 -8.60 2.22
N ALA A 19 2.83 -8.57 2.71
CA ALA A 19 3.98 -9.09 1.99
C ALA A 19 3.76 -10.56 1.55
N ARG A 20 3.27 -11.42 2.46
CA ARG A 20 2.97 -12.82 2.15
C ARG A 20 1.83 -12.98 1.14
N LYS A 21 0.74 -12.22 1.27
CA LYS A 21 -0.42 -12.30 0.36
C LYS A 21 -0.13 -11.76 -1.04
N THR A 22 0.72 -10.76 -1.15
CA THR A 22 1.03 -10.07 -2.42
C THR A 22 2.26 -10.61 -3.13
N GLY A 23 3.10 -11.40 -2.45
CA GLY A 23 4.41 -11.81 -2.96
C GLY A 23 5.46 -10.70 -2.95
N LEU A 24 5.14 -9.52 -2.39
CA LEU A 24 6.08 -8.42 -2.23
C LEU A 24 6.99 -8.68 -1.03
N SER A 25 8.22 -8.16 -1.08
CA SER A 25 9.15 -8.27 0.04
C SER A 25 8.76 -7.33 1.19
N SER A 26 9.00 -7.73 2.44
CA SER A 26 8.77 -6.87 3.61
C SER A 26 9.50 -5.51 3.54
N PRO A 27 10.75 -5.43 3.02
CA PRO A 27 11.40 -4.14 2.77
C PRO A 27 10.62 -3.29 1.77
N ARG A 28 10.09 -3.89 0.68
CA ARG A 28 9.33 -3.15 -0.33
C ARG A 28 8.04 -2.54 0.24
N ILE A 29 7.28 -3.30 1.03
CA ILE A 29 6.10 -2.77 1.74
C ILE A 29 6.49 -1.63 2.70
N SER A 30 7.64 -1.75 3.35
CA SER A 30 8.15 -0.71 4.26
C SER A 30 8.52 0.57 3.50
N GLU A 31 9.19 0.46 2.36
CA GLU A 31 9.49 1.61 1.50
C GLU A 31 8.21 2.29 1.00
N LEU A 32 7.25 1.53 0.46
CA LEU A 32 6.00 2.06 -0.07
C LEU A 32 5.14 2.78 0.98
N THR A 33 5.28 2.41 2.26
CA THR A 33 4.51 3.00 3.37
C THR A 33 5.23 4.17 4.06
N LEU A 34 6.56 4.21 4.02
CA LEU A 34 7.36 5.17 4.78
C LEU A 34 7.99 6.27 3.91
N ASN A 35 8.47 5.92 2.71
CA ASN A 35 9.26 6.81 1.87
C ASN A 35 8.38 7.50 0.79
N PRO A 36 8.11 8.81 0.90
CA PRO A 36 7.30 9.54 -0.08
C PRO A 36 7.94 9.67 -1.46
N LYS A 37 9.24 9.41 -1.61
CA LYS A 37 9.92 9.42 -2.92
C LYS A 37 9.78 8.09 -3.66
N THR A 38 9.33 7.02 -2.98
CA THR A 38 9.16 5.71 -3.59
C THR A 38 7.92 5.71 -4.47
N LYS A 39 8.07 5.28 -5.73
CA LYS A 39 6.96 5.12 -6.65
C LYS A 39 6.20 3.82 -6.37
N LEU A 40 4.91 3.95 -6.12
CA LEU A 40 3.95 2.85 -6.07
C LEU A 40 3.47 2.56 -7.48
N THR A 41 3.67 1.34 -7.96
CA THR A 41 3.18 0.93 -9.28
C THR A 41 1.72 0.47 -9.21
N ALA A 42 1.02 0.50 -10.35
CA ALA A 42 -0.38 0.05 -10.41
C ALA A 42 -0.53 -1.44 -10.02
N ALA A 43 0.43 -2.29 -10.39
CA ALA A 43 0.42 -3.70 -10.03
C ALA A 43 0.56 -3.90 -8.51
N GLU A 44 1.50 -3.19 -7.87
CA GLU A 44 1.67 -3.23 -6.41
C GLU A 44 0.42 -2.71 -5.70
N LEU A 45 -0.15 -1.60 -6.17
CA LEU A 45 -1.37 -1.03 -5.60
C LEU A 45 -2.53 -2.03 -5.68
N TYR A 46 -2.72 -2.67 -6.83
CA TYR A 46 -3.80 -3.63 -7.03
C TYR A 46 -3.65 -4.84 -6.08
N LEU A 47 -2.45 -5.41 -5.99
CA LEU A 47 -2.18 -6.53 -5.10
C LEU A 47 -2.38 -6.15 -3.64
N ILE A 48 -1.86 -4.99 -3.23
CA ILE A 48 -2.00 -4.48 -1.86
C ILE A 48 -3.48 -4.25 -1.52
N ALA A 49 -4.24 -3.61 -2.40
CA ALA A 49 -5.67 -3.38 -2.22
C ALA A 49 -6.42 -4.70 -1.99
N LYS A 50 -6.17 -5.71 -2.83
CA LYS A 50 -6.76 -7.04 -2.65
C LYS A 50 -6.32 -7.74 -1.37
N ALA A 51 -5.07 -7.56 -0.93
CA ALA A 51 -4.57 -8.16 0.30
C ALA A 51 -5.18 -7.57 1.58
N ILE A 52 -5.64 -6.32 1.52
CA ILE A 52 -6.29 -5.60 2.63
C ILE A 52 -7.82 -5.52 2.49
N ASP A 53 -8.40 -6.31 1.59
CA ASP A 53 -9.84 -6.33 1.25
C ASP A 53 -10.42 -4.94 0.95
N GLU A 54 -9.68 -4.13 0.17
CA GLU A 54 -10.11 -2.82 -0.29
C GLU A 54 -10.26 -2.78 -1.82
N ASP A 55 -11.10 -1.85 -2.29
CA ASP A 55 -11.24 -1.59 -3.72
C ASP A 55 -9.96 -0.89 -4.27
N PRO A 56 -9.33 -1.44 -5.33
CA PRO A 56 -8.13 -0.84 -5.92
C PRO A 56 -8.34 0.58 -6.44
N CYS A 57 -9.50 0.90 -7.02
CA CYS A 57 -9.78 2.24 -7.54
C CYS A 57 -9.91 3.24 -6.39
N LYS A 58 -10.61 2.88 -5.30
CA LYS A 58 -10.68 3.72 -4.10
C LYS A 58 -9.31 3.97 -3.48
N LEU A 59 -8.47 2.93 -3.41
CA LEU A 59 -7.11 3.08 -2.88
C LEU A 59 -6.27 4.00 -3.77
N LEU A 60 -6.40 3.87 -5.09
CA LEU A 60 -5.73 4.73 -6.06
C LEU A 60 -6.14 6.20 -5.91
N GLU A 61 -7.44 6.47 -5.89
CA GLU A 61 -7.97 7.83 -5.69
C GLU A 61 -7.43 8.46 -4.41
N TYR A 62 -7.43 7.73 -3.29
CA TYR A 62 -6.89 8.22 -2.03
C TYR A 62 -5.37 8.50 -2.12
N VAL A 63 -4.59 7.55 -2.65
CA VAL A 63 -3.13 7.71 -2.73
C VAL A 63 -2.75 8.85 -3.68
N CYS A 64 -3.52 9.11 -4.74
CA CYS A 64 -3.26 10.13 -5.76
C CYS A 64 -3.98 11.47 -5.54
N GLN A 65 -4.78 11.64 -4.48
CA GLN A 65 -5.61 12.84 -4.24
C GLN A 65 -4.87 14.21 -4.15
N ASP A 66 -3.52 14.22 -4.09
CA ASP A 66 -2.68 15.44 -4.07
C ASP A 66 -1.84 15.62 -5.35
N ILE A 67 -2.06 14.79 -6.37
CA ILE A 67 -1.38 14.89 -7.68
C ILE A 67 -2.20 15.83 -8.56
#